data_AF-A0A7K5JGU5-F1
#
_entry.id   AF-A0A7K5JGU5-F1
#
_cell.length_a   1.000
_cell.length_b   1.000
_cell.length_c   1.000
_cell.angle_alpha   90.00
_cell.angle_beta   90.00
_cell.angle_gamma   90.00
#
_symmetry.space_group_name_H-M   'P 1'
#
loop_
_entity.id
_entity.type
_entity.pdbx_description
1 polymer ?
#
loop_
_entity_poly.entity_id
_entity_poly.type
_entity_poly.pdbx_seq_one_letter_code
_entity_poly.pdbx_strand_id
1 'polypeptide(L)'
;QAELGVNEHHQKEVVSYMRFARFKRGMCLKTVDSCFQDLKDSRLVEETFTVDEVIDMLDGLQSVVHSEVESELINTTYTNVLLLRQLFSQAEKWYLKLQTDVSDLENRELLDQVAEFEKSEYTSSNKKSTADPIKPKLAPLNEGGSELLNKTVAHLQEENEKLKTRLRTIETQATAALDEKSKLEKSLRDLQMIQGDQKNNANQDITELENKVAALKSQFEKTLNDTTANQKFLEEDLVTTKHDLLKVQDQLSTAEKELEKKFQQTAAYRNMKEILTKKNEQIKDLRRRLSK
;
A
#
# COMPACT_ATOMS: atom_id res chain seq x y z
N GLN A 1 22.86 -3.14 -31.62
CA GLN A 1 22.11 -4.15 -30.86
C GLN A 1 20.95 -3.42 -30.24
N ALA A 2 19.72 -3.91 -30.40
CA ALA A 2 18.63 -3.41 -29.57
C ALA A 2 18.92 -3.86 -28.14
N GLU A 3 19.04 -2.93 -27.21
CA GLU A 3 19.31 -3.22 -25.80
C GLU A 3 18.05 -2.90 -25.00
N LEU A 4 17.61 -3.87 -24.18
CA LEU A 4 16.41 -3.76 -23.33
C LEU A 4 16.61 -2.82 -22.11
N GLY A 5 17.73 -2.08 -22.06
CA GLY A 5 18.05 -1.18 -20.93
C GLY A 5 18.39 -1.90 -19.62
N VAL A 6 18.63 -3.22 -19.64
CA VAL A 6 19.01 -4.03 -18.47
C VAL A 6 20.46 -4.51 -18.57
N ASN A 7 21.06 -4.88 -17.44
CA ASN A 7 22.43 -5.40 -17.44
C ASN A 7 22.56 -6.73 -18.24
N GLU A 8 23.77 -7.09 -18.63
CA GLU A 8 24.04 -8.27 -19.48
C GLU A 8 23.50 -9.58 -18.89
N HIS A 9 23.58 -9.74 -17.57
CA HIS A 9 23.05 -10.92 -16.87
C HIS A 9 21.52 -11.01 -17.02
N HIS A 10 20.80 -9.92 -16.72
CA HIS A 10 19.35 -9.86 -16.87
C HIS A 10 18.92 -9.94 -18.34
N GLN A 11 19.71 -9.42 -19.26
CA GLN A 11 19.44 -9.59 -20.69
C GLN A 11 19.48 -11.06 -21.11
N LYS A 12 20.45 -11.84 -20.62
CA LYS A 12 20.52 -13.30 -20.85
C LYS A 12 19.31 -14.03 -20.28
N GLU A 13 18.89 -13.68 -19.06
CA GLU A 13 17.69 -14.25 -18.43
C GLU A 13 16.42 -13.93 -19.23
N VAL A 14 16.26 -12.68 -19.69
CA VAL A 14 15.13 -12.26 -20.53
C VAL A 14 15.12 -13.04 -21.86
N VAL A 15 16.27 -13.21 -22.51
CA VAL A 15 16.37 -14.03 -23.74
C VAL A 15 15.99 -15.48 -23.49
N SER A 16 16.40 -16.06 -22.35
CA SER A 16 16.02 -17.42 -21.95
C SER A 16 14.50 -17.56 -21.80
N TYR A 17 13.87 -16.62 -21.09
CA TYR A 17 12.42 -16.59 -20.94
C TYR A 17 11.69 -16.38 -22.29
N MET A 18 12.20 -15.50 -23.17
CA MET A 18 11.63 -15.30 -24.51
C MET A 18 11.66 -16.58 -25.35
N ARG A 19 12.74 -17.37 -25.28
CA ARG A 19 12.82 -18.68 -25.97
C ARG A 19 11.77 -19.66 -25.42
N PHE A 20 11.62 -19.71 -24.10
CA PHE A 20 10.61 -20.52 -23.44
C PHE A 20 9.18 -20.10 -23.86
N ALA A 21 8.86 -18.82 -23.80
CA ALA A 21 7.55 -18.27 -24.16
C ALA A 21 7.22 -18.54 -25.64
N ARG A 22 8.21 -18.39 -26.54
CA ARG A 22 8.06 -18.72 -27.95
C ARG A 22 7.79 -20.21 -28.18
N PHE A 23 8.50 -21.08 -27.48
CA PHE A 23 8.27 -22.53 -27.56
C PHE A 23 6.84 -22.88 -27.11
N LYS A 24 6.37 -22.30 -26.00
CA LYS A 24 4.99 -22.46 -25.52
C LYS A 24 3.96 -21.98 -26.54
N ARG A 25 4.14 -20.78 -27.09
CA ARG A 25 3.30 -20.25 -28.19
C ARG A 25 3.25 -21.22 -29.38
N GLY A 26 4.40 -21.80 -29.76
CA GLY A 26 4.47 -22.79 -30.83
C GLY A 26 3.74 -24.10 -30.51
N MET A 27 3.74 -24.55 -29.25
CA MET A 27 2.95 -25.70 -28.82
C MET A 27 1.44 -25.41 -28.87
N CYS A 28 1.02 -24.25 -28.36
CA CYS A 28 -0.38 -23.84 -28.40
C CYS A 28 -0.95 -23.83 -29.83
N LEU A 29 -0.21 -23.23 -30.78
CA LEU A 29 -0.61 -23.23 -32.18
C LEU A 29 -0.76 -24.66 -32.75
N LYS A 30 0.15 -25.57 -32.41
CA LYS A 30 0.05 -26.97 -32.82
C LYS A 30 -1.17 -27.68 -32.21
N THR A 31 -1.48 -27.42 -30.94
CA THR A 31 -2.68 -27.98 -30.29
C THR A 31 -3.93 -27.50 -31.01
N VAL A 32 -4.02 -26.20 -31.32
CA VAL A 32 -5.13 -25.65 -32.10
C VAL A 32 -5.22 -26.34 -33.46
N ASP A 33 -4.13 -26.41 -34.23
CA ASP A 33 -4.09 -27.10 -35.53
C ASP A 33 -4.56 -28.56 -35.41
N SER A 34 -4.15 -29.27 -34.35
CA SER A 34 -4.61 -30.63 -34.08
C SER A 34 -6.11 -30.70 -33.85
N CYS A 35 -6.75 -29.77 -33.13
CA CYS A 35 -8.21 -29.77 -32.96
C CYS A 35 -8.95 -29.70 -34.31
N PHE A 36 -8.46 -28.88 -35.25
CA PHE A 36 -9.02 -28.81 -36.60
C PHE A 36 -8.77 -30.09 -37.39
N GLN A 37 -7.60 -30.69 -37.24
CA GLN A 37 -7.25 -31.93 -37.91
C GLN A 37 -8.09 -33.10 -37.38
N ASP A 38 -8.28 -33.19 -36.07
CA ASP A 38 -9.12 -34.19 -35.41
C ASP A 38 -10.57 -34.10 -35.89
N LEU A 39 -11.12 -32.89 -36.05
CA LEU A 39 -12.46 -32.71 -36.63
C LEU A 39 -12.53 -33.21 -38.07
N LYS A 40 -11.53 -32.87 -38.90
CA LYS A 40 -11.48 -33.32 -40.30
C LYS A 40 -11.44 -34.84 -40.40
N ASP A 41 -10.63 -35.47 -39.57
CA ASP A 41 -10.39 -36.91 -39.61
C ASP A 41 -11.54 -37.72 -38.98
N SER A 42 -12.29 -37.13 -38.05
CA SER A 42 -13.37 -37.82 -37.32
C SER A 42 -14.78 -37.53 -37.82
N ARG A 43 -15.08 -36.28 -38.21
CA ARG A 43 -16.44 -35.84 -38.56
C ARG A 43 -16.59 -35.42 -40.02
N LEU A 44 -15.52 -34.95 -40.68
CA LEU A 44 -15.55 -34.51 -42.08
C LEU A 44 -15.18 -35.64 -43.06
N VAL A 45 -15.79 -36.82 -42.89
CA VAL A 45 -15.48 -38.03 -43.68
C VAL A 45 -16.49 -38.31 -44.80
N GLU A 46 -17.67 -37.70 -44.75
CA GLU A 46 -18.75 -37.92 -45.70
C GLU A 46 -18.69 -36.93 -46.88
N GLU A 47 -19.24 -37.31 -48.04
CA GLU A 47 -19.24 -36.46 -49.25
C GLU A 47 -20.33 -35.37 -49.23
N THR A 48 -21.38 -35.55 -48.43
CA THR A 48 -22.52 -34.63 -48.35
C THR A 48 -22.91 -34.38 -46.90
N PHE A 49 -23.12 -33.11 -46.55
CA PHE A 49 -23.59 -32.69 -45.23
C PHE A 49 -24.81 -31.80 -45.34
N THR A 50 -25.71 -31.91 -44.38
CA THR A 50 -26.78 -30.94 -44.17
C THR A 50 -26.23 -29.68 -43.51
N VAL A 51 -26.97 -28.57 -43.63
CA VAL A 51 -26.58 -27.31 -43.01
C VAL A 51 -26.51 -27.44 -41.48
N ASP A 52 -27.46 -28.15 -40.88
CA ASP A 52 -27.52 -28.34 -39.43
C ASP A 52 -26.31 -29.13 -38.91
N GLU A 53 -25.89 -30.18 -39.63
CA GLU A 53 -24.69 -30.96 -39.26
C GLU A 53 -23.41 -30.12 -39.35
N VAL A 54 -23.29 -29.25 -40.35
CA VAL A 54 -22.14 -28.35 -40.48
C VAL A 54 -22.11 -27.32 -39.36
N ILE A 55 -23.26 -26.76 -38.99
CA ILE A 55 -23.37 -25.83 -37.86
C ILE A 55 -22.94 -26.53 -36.57
N ASP A 56 -23.48 -27.71 -36.28
CA ASP A 56 -23.12 -28.51 -35.09
C ASP A 56 -21.63 -28.90 -35.06
N MET A 57 -21.01 -29.14 -36.23
CA MET A 57 -19.56 -29.38 -36.33
C MET A 57 -18.74 -28.14 -36.00
N LEU A 58 -19.14 -26.98 -36.52
CA LEU A 58 -18.44 -25.71 -36.29
C LEU A 58 -18.59 -25.25 -34.83
N ASP A 59 -19.78 -25.38 -34.25
CA ASP A 59 -20.03 -25.02 -32.85
C ASP A 59 -19.23 -25.91 -31.89
N GLY A 60 -19.17 -27.21 -32.18
CA GLY A 60 -18.34 -28.15 -31.43
C GLY A 60 -16.85 -27.80 -31.52
N LEU A 61 -16.35 -27.51 -32.71
CA LEU A 61 -14.96 -27.10 -32.93
C LEU A 61 -14.65 -25.78 -32.21
N GLN A 62 -15.54 -24.79 -32.31
CA GLN A 62 -15.40 -23.51 -31.62
C GLN A 62 -15.29 -23.72 -30.11
N SER A 63 -16.13 -24.57 -29.52
CA SER A 63 -16.10 -24.86 -28.09
C SER A 63 -14.76 -25.47 -27.66
N VAL A 64 -14.26 -26.46 -28.41
CA VAL A 64 -12.98 -27.12 -28.10
C VAL A 64 -11.81 -26.14 -28.25
N VAL A 65 -11.72 -25.43 -29.37
CA VAL A 65 -10.64 -24.46 -29.61
C VAL A 65 -10.68 -23.32 -28.59
N HIS A 66 -11.87 -22.81 -28.24
CA HIS A 66 -12.01 -21.80 -27.21
C HIS A 66 -11.49 -22.30 -25.85
N SER A 67 -11.87 -23.51 -25.45
CA SER A 67 -11.41 -24.11 -24.19
C SER A 67 -9.89 -24.29 -24.16
N GLU A 68 -9.27 -24.74 -25.24
CA GLU A 68 -7.81 -24.90 -25.32
C GLU A 68 -7.08 -23.56 -25.24
N VAL A 69 -7.55 -22.55 -25.98
CA VAL A 69 -6.96 -21.20 -25.97
C VAL A 69 -7.12 -20.55 -24.60
N GLU A 70 -8.30 -20.63 -23.99
CA GLU A 70 -8.58 -20.09 -22.66
C GLU A 70 -7.67 -20.73 -21.59
N SER A 71 -7.55 -22.06 -21.62
CA SER A 71 -6.67 -22.81 -20.72
C SER A 71 -5.21 -22.35 -20.84
N GLU A 72 -4.71 -22.14 -22.06
CA GLU A 72 -3.34 -21.69 -22.26
C GLU A 72 -3.12 -20.21 -21.86
N LEU A 73 -4.12 -19.33 -22.05
CA LEU A 73 -4.05 -17.94 -21.59
C LEU A 73 -3.99 -17.87 -20.05
N ILE A 74 -4.79 -18.68 -19.36
CA ILE A 74 -4.75 -18.83 -17.90
C ILE A 74 -3.36 -19.34 -17.47
N ASN A 75 -2.86 -20.38 -18.13
CA ASN A 75 -1.56 -20.96 -17.84
C ASN A 75 -0.40 -19.96 -18.06
N THR A 76 -0.49 -19.11 -19.10
CA THR A 76 0.45 -18.02 -19.35
C THR A 76 0.45 -17.02 -18.20
N THR A 77 -0.74 -16.65 -17.70
CA THR A 77 -0.89 -15.76 -16.54
C THR A 77 -0.22 -16.35 -15.29
N TYR A 78 -0.49 -17.61 -14.97
CA TYR A 78 0.13 -18.30 -13.83
C TYR A 78 1.65 -18.39 -13.96
N THR A 79 2.15 -18.68 -15.16
CA THR A 79 3.60 -18.73 -15.42
C THR A 79 4.25 -17.37 -15.18
N ASN A 80 3.61 -16.28 -15.60
CA ASN A 80 4.11 -14.92 -15.40
C ASN A 80 4.08 -14.50 -13.92
N VAL A 81 3.03 -14.86 -13.20
CA VAL A 81 2.95 -14.63 -11.74
C VAL A 81 4.05 -15.40 -11.01
N LEU A 82 4.35 -16.63 -11.43
CA LEU A 82 5.48 -17.40 -10.86
C LEU A 82 6.83 -16.74 -11.13
N LEU A 83 7.04 -16.20 -12.33
CA LEU A 83 8.24 -15.44 -12.66
C LEU A 83 8.37 -14.20 -11.76
N LEU A 84 7.30 -13.41 -11.61
CA LEU A 84 7.29 -12.24 -10.72
C LEU A 84 7.59 -12.63 -9.27
N ARG A 85 6.98 -13.71 -8.77
CA ARG A 85 7.27 -14.25 -7.43
C ARG A 85 8.75 -14.59 -7.26
N GLN A 86 9.38 -15.20 -8.26
CA GLN A 86 10.81 -15.53 -8.22
C GLN A 86 11.68 -14.27 -8.19
N LEU A 87 11.34 -13.26 -8.99
CA LEU A 87 12.04 -11.97 -9.02
C LEU A 87 11.92 -11.24 -7.68
N PHE A 88 10.71 -11.16 -7.11
CA PHE A 88 10.48 -10.51 -5.81
C PHE A 88 11.18 -11.26 -4.67
N SER A 89 11.14 -12.60 -4.67
CA SER A 89 11.86 -13.37 -3.65
C SER A 89 13.38 -13.15 -3.71
N GLN A 90 13.94 -12.93 -4.90
CA GLN A 90 15.36 -12.55 -5.03
C GLN A 90 15.59 -11.13 -4.52
N ALA A 91 14.76 -10.16 -4.91
CA ALA A 91 14.89 -8.76 -4.48
C ALA A 91 14.76 -8.59 -2.95
N GLU A 92 13.82 -9.31 -2.32
CA GLU A 92 13.59 -9.29 -0.88
C GLU A 92 14.81 -9.77 -0.07
N LYS A 93 15.57 -10.76 -0.58
CA LYS A 93 16.83 -11.18 0.05
C LYS A 93 17.86 -10.07 0.15
N TRP A 94 17.78 -9.10 -0.76
CA TRP A 94 18.62 -7.90 -0.79
C TRP A 94 17.91 -6.67 -0.23
N TYR A 95 16.74 -6.85 0.41
CA TYR A 95 15.91 -5.78 0.97
C TYR A 95 15.48 -4.71 -0.05
N LEU A 96 15.40 -5.09 -1.32
CA LEU A 96 14.95 -4.21 -2.40
C LEU A 96 13.42 -4.29 -2.53
N LYS A 97 12.79 -3.12 -2.65
CA LYS A 97 11.36 -3.01 -2.97
C LYS A 97 11.24 -2.71 -4.46
N LEU A 98 10.87 -3.73 -5.24
CA LEU A 98 10.58 -3.58 -6.66
C LEU A 98 9.13 -3.16 -6.84
N GLN A 99 8.89 -2.26 -7.79
CA GLN A 99 7.56 -1.85 -8.22
C GLN A 99 7.52 -1.92 -9.74
N THR A 100 6.41 -2.45 -10.27
CA THR A 100 6.14 -2.50 -11.70
C THR A 100 4.96 -1.58 -11.98
N ASP A 101 5.10 -0.71 -12.99
CA ASP A 101 3.96 0.04 -13.52
C ASP A 101 3.20 -0.86 -14.49
N VAL A 102 1.96 -1.21 -14.13
CA VAL A 102 1.10 -2.06 -14.95
C VAL A 102 0.66 -1.31 -16.22
N SER A 103 0.61 0.02 -16.18
CA SER A 103 0.20 0.86 -17.31
C SER A 103 1.16 0.73 -18.50
N ASP A 104 2.45 0.52 -18.22
CA ASP A 104 3.48 0.35 -19.24
C ASP A 104 3.42 -1.02 -19.94
N LEU A 105 2.72 -2.02 -19.38
CA LEU A 105 2.59 -3.33 -20.02
C LEU A 105 1.74 -3.30 -21.30
N GLU A 106 0.86 -2.30 -21.43
CA GLU A 106 0.05 -2.05 -22.64
C GLU A 106 0.68 -1.01 -23.57
N ASN A 107 1.85 -0.47 -23.20
CA ASN A 107 2.55 0.52 -24.00
C ASN A 107 3.04 -0.10 -25.30
N ARG A 108 2.39 0.28 -26.41
CA ARG A 108 2.65 -0.28 -27.74
C ARG A 108 4.08 -0.05 -28.22
N GLU A 109 4.69 1.08 -27.88
CA GLU A 109 6.06 1.37 -28.27
C GLU A 109 7.05 0.42 -27.57
N LEU A 110 6.86 0.18 -26.27
CA LEU A 110 7.68 -0.77 -25.52
C LEU A 110 7.49 -2.21 -26.02
N LEU A 111 6.25 -2.59 -26.35
CA LEU A 111 5.96 -3.91 -26.95
C LEU A 111 6.61 -4.07 -28.32
N ASP A 112 6.59 -3.03 -29.16
CA ASP A 112 7.22 -3.04 -30.48
C ASP A 112 8.76 -3.15 -30.37
N GLN A 113 9.38 -2.45 -29.40
CA GLN A 113 10.81 -2.57 -29.10
C GLN A 113 11.17 -4.00 -28.66
N VAL A 114 10.37 -4.60 -27.78
CA VAL A 114 10.55 -6.00 -27.35
C VAL A 114 10.40 -6.97 -28.53
N ALA A 115 9.44 -6.71 -29.43
CA ALA A 115 9.22 -7.54 -30.62
C ALA A 115 10.38 -7.40 -31.64
N GLU A 116 10.93 -6.21 -31.83
CA GLU A 116 12.12 -5.98 -32.65
C GLU A 116 13.35 -6.67 -32.04
N PHE A 117 13.52 -6.56 -30.72
CA PHE A 117 14.55 -7.27 -29.99
C PHE A 117 14.45 -8.78 -30.20
N GLU A 118 13.26 -9.38 -30.00
CA GLU A 118 13.00 -10.79 -30.25
C GLU A 118 13.45 -11.17 -31.67
N LYS A 119 13.01 -10.43 -32.70
CA LYS A 119 13.41 -10.68 -34.10
C LYS A 119 14.93 -10.63 -34.31
N SER A 120 15.60 -9.64 -33.72
CA SER A 120 17.04 -9.43 -33.90
C SER A 120 17.90 -10.57 -33.31
N GLU A 121 17.51 -11.12 -32.15
CA GLU A 121 18.19 -12.25 -31.50
C GLU A 121 18.12 -13.54 -32.36
N TYR A 122 17.00 -13.75 -33.06
CA TYR A 122 16.82 -14.93 -33.89
C TYR A 122 17.42 -14.81 -35.30
N THR A 123 17.38 -13.63 -35.90
CA THR A 123 18.06 -13.39 -37.20
C THR A 123 19.58 -13.52 -37.06
N SER A 124 20.15 -13.13 -35.92
CA SER A 124 21.58 -13.25 -35.64
C SER A 124 22.03 -14.70 -35.41
N SER A 125 21.18 -15.55 -34.83
CA SER A 125 21.47 -16.97 -34.59
C SER A 125 21.30 -17.87 -35.82
N ASN A 126 20.56 -17.44 -36.84
CA ASN A 126 20.45 -18.13 -38.12
C ASN A 126 21.61 -17.85 -39.10
N LYS A 127 22.54 -16.94 -38.78
CA LYS A 127 23.84 -16.87 -39.45
C LYS A 127 24.74 -18.01 -38.95
N LYS A 128 24.37 -19.25 -39.27
CA LYS A 128 25.36 -20.32 -39.39
C LYS A 128 26.36 -19.87 -40.43
N SER A 129 27.59 -19.68 -39.98
CA SER A 129 28.82 -19.61 -40.77
C SER A 129 28.84 -20.72 -41.83
N THR A 130 28.27 -20.43 -42.99
CA THR A 130 28.48 -21.17 -44.25
C THR A 130 29.38 -20.31 -45.11
N ALA A 131 30.55 -19.97 -44.56
CA ALA A 131 31.67 -19.51 -45.37
C ALA A 131 32.48 -20.76 -45.72
N ASP A 132 32.07 -21.45 -46.79
CA ASP A 132 32.98 -22.32 -47.51
C ASP A 132 34.18 -21.48 -47.98
N PRO A 133 35.43 -21.88 -47.73
CA PRO A 133 36.58 -21.13 -48.19
C PRO A 133 36.74 -21.35 -49.71
N ILE A 134 36.12 -20.48 -50.50
CA ILE A 134 36.39 -20.40 -51.94
C ILE A 134 37.84 -19.96 -52.12
N LYS A 135 38.71 -20.89 -52.50
CA LYS A 135 40.06 -20.61 -53.00
C LYS A 135 39.93 -19.80 -54.30
N PRO A 136 40.46 -18.57 -54.40
CA PRO A 136 40.49 -17.86 -55.66
C PRO A 136 41.66 -18.38 -56.52
N LYS A 137 41.33 -18.84 -57.73
CA LYS A 137 42.31 -19.09 -58.79
C LYS A 137 42.92 -17.75 -59.23
N LEU A 138 44.24 -17.64 -59.13
CA LEU A 138 45.03 -16.50 -59.59
C LEU A 138 45.10 -16.49 -61.13
N ALA A 139 44.72 -15.36 -61.74
CA ALA A 139 45.01 -15.03 -63.13
C ALA A 139 46.24 -14.10 -63.21
N PRO A 140 46.99 -14.08 -64.33
CA PRO A 140 48.29 -13.41 -64.41
C PRO A 140 48.14 -11.89 -64.40
N LEU A 141 48.91 -11.26 -63.51
CA LEU A 141 48.97 -9.82 -63.32
C LEU A 141 49.82 -9.19 -64.42
N ASN A 142 49.21 -8.45 -65.34
CA ASN A 142 49.92 -7.44 -66.10
C ASN A 142 49.04 -6.19 -66.23
N GLU A 143 49.58 -5.06 -65.75
CA GLU A 143 49.04 -3.69 -65.83
C GLU A 143 47.68 -3.45 -65.12
N GLY A 144 47.74 -3.04 -63.84
CA GLY A 144 46.55 -2.61 -63.07
C GLY A 144 46.79 -2.45 -61.55
N GLY A 145 47.90 -2.99 -61.04
CA GLY A 145 48.20 -2.99 -59.60
C GLY A 145 48.33 -1.59 -58.98
N SER A 146 48.92 -0.62 -59.69
CA SER A 146 49.10 0.74 -59.19
C SER A 146 47.77 1.52 -59.08
N GLU A 147 46.87 1.36 -60.05
CA GLU A 147 45.55 2.00 -60.02
C GLU A 147 44.63 1.39 -58.96
N LEU A 148 44.68 0.07 -58.77
CA LEU A 148 43.94 -0.61 -57.70
C LEU A 148 44.48 -0.23 -56.31
N LEU A 149 45.80 -0.08 -56.17
CA LEU A 149 46.40 0.40 -54.92
C LEU A 149 45.97 1.84 -54.63
N ASN A 150 46.01 2.73 -55.63
CA ASN A 150 45.57 4.12 -55.47
C ASN A 150 44.07 4.23 -55.13
N LYS A 151 43.20 3.42 -55.75
CA LYS A 151 41.78 3.35 -55.38
C LYS A 151 41.57 2.83 -53.96
N THR A 152 42.35 1.83 -53.54
CA THR A 152 42.29 1.29 -52.18
C THR A 152 42.78 2.31 -51.16
N VAL A 153 43.86 3.03 -51.46
CA VAL A 153 44.38 4.12 -50.62
C VAL A 153 43.36 5.25 -50.49
N ALA A 154 42.72 5.65 -51.58
CA ALA A 154 41.67 6.68 -51.55
C ALA A 154 40.46 6.23 -50.72
N HIS A 155 40.01 4.98 -50.88
CA HIS A 155 38.92 4.41 -50.08
C HIS A 155 39.28 4.37 -48.59
N LEU A 156 40.49 3.91 -48.24
CA LEU A 156 40.96 3.87 -46.85
C LEU A 156 41.13 5.27 -46.24
N GLN A 157 41.48 6.28 -47.04
CA GLN A 157 41.51 7.67 -46.60
C GLN A 157 40.10 8.21 -46.33
N GLU A 158 39.14 7.93 -47.23
CA GLU A 158 37.75 8.33 -47.04
C GLU A 158 37.13 7.65 -45.79
N GLU A 159 37.41 6.36 -45.60
CA GLU A 159 36.96 5.61 -44.43
C GLU A 159 37.61 6.14 -43.13
N ASN A 160 38.91 6.49 -43.16
CA ASN A 160 39.57 7.13 -42.03
C ASN A 160 38.95 8.50 -41.69
N GLU A 161 38.60 9.32 -42.68
CA GLU A 161 37.94 10.61 -42.42
C GLU A 161 36.52 10.41 -41.88
N LYS A 162 35.77 9.42 -42.37
CA LYS A 162 34.47 9.02 -41.79
C LYS A 162 34.61 8.53 -40.35
N LEU A 163 35.65 7.76 -40.04
CA LEU A 163 35.91 7.30 -38.67
C LEU A 163 36.30 8.47 -37.75
N LYS A 164 37.15 9.39 -38.21
CA LYS A 164 37.53 10.59 -37.43
C LYS A 164 36.33 11.49 -37.13
N THR A 165 35.45 11.71 -38.12
CA THR A 165 34.25 12.53 -37.93
C THR A 165 33.26 11.89 -36.96
N ARG A 166 33.07 10.57 -37.06
CA ARG A 166 32.26 9.81 -36.09
C ARG A 166 32.86 9.86 -34.69
N LEU A 167 34.18 9.73 -34.57
CA LEU A 167 34.88 9.79 -33.30
C LEU A 167 34.72 11.16 -32.64
N ARG A 168 34.90 12.27 -33.37
CA ARG A 168 34.63 13.63 -32.87
C ARG A 168 33.19 13.83 -32.41
N THR A 169 32.23 13.26 -33.14
CA THR A 169 30.80 13.36 -32.78
C THR A 169 30.52 12.63 -31.47
N ILE A 170 31.06 11.41 -31.32
CA ILE A 170 30.94 10.61 -30.09
C ILE A 170 31.64 11.31 -28.93
N GLU A 171 32.84 11.87 -29.13
CA GLU A 171 33.54 12.65 -28.10
C GLU A 171 32.70 13.84 -27.63
N THR A 172 32.08 14.58 -28.55
CA THR A 172 31.22 15.72 -28.22
C THR A 172 29.96 15.30 -27.46
N GLN A 173 29.35 14.18 -27.84
CA GLN A 173 28.20 13.62 -27.12
C GLN A 173 28.58 13.12 -25.73
N ALA A 174 29.76 12.48 -25.59
CA ALA A 174 30.25 11.99 -24.31
C ALA A 174 30.56 13.15 -23.35
N THR A 175 31.14 14.25 -23.83
CA THR A 175 31.38 15.44 -22.99
C THR A 175 30.07 16.11 -22.58
N ALA A 176 29.11 16.26 -23.50
CA ALA A 176 27.79 16.81 -23.17
C ALA A 176 27.05 15.96 -22.13
N ALA A 177 27.06 14.64 -22.27
CA ALA A 177 26.45 13.72 -21.30
C ALA A 177 27.14 13.78 -19.92
N LEU A 178 28.46 13.96 -19.89
CA LEU A 178 29.22 14.14 -18.64
C LEU A 178 28.81 15.43 -17.92
N ASP A 179 28.63 16.53 -18.66
CA ASP A 179 28.19 17.82 -18.12
C ASP A 179 26.75 17.75 -17.58
N GLU A 180 25.85 17.09 -18.29
CA GLU A 180 24.47 16.86 -17.81
C GLU A 180 24.45 15.98 -16.56
N LYS A 181 25.23 14.89 -16.54
CA LYS A 181 25.38 14.05 -15.35
C LYS A 181 25.86 14.86 -14.15
N SER A 182 26.87 15.72 -14.33
CA SER A 182 27.39 16.59 -13.27
C SER A 182 26.33 17.56 -12.73
N LYS A 183 25.49 18.13 -13.61
CA LYS A 183 24.37 19.00 -13.20
C LYS A 183 23.31 18.22 -12.43
N LEU A 184 22.90 17.05 -12.92
CA LEU A 184 21.92 16.19 -12.26
C LEU A 184 22.42 15.70 -10.89
N GLU A 185 23.69 15.32 -10.75
CA GLU A 185 24.30 14.94 -9.47
C GLU A 185 24.34 16.09 -8.46
N LYS A 186 24.45 17.35 -8.91
CA LYS A 186 24.35 18.51 -8.03
C LYS A 186 22.90 18.71 -7.57
N SER A 187 21.94 18.72 -8.50
CA SER A 187 20.52 18.86 -8.16
C SER A 187 20.02 17.74 -7.24
N LEU A 188 20.51 16.51 -7.42
CA LEU A 188 20.18 15.39 -6.55
C LEU A 188 20.70 15.60 -5.12
N ARG A 189 21.94 16.10 -4.96
CA ARG A 189 22.51 16.42 -3.65
C ARG A 189 21.73 17.54 -2.94
N ASP A 190 21.36 18.58 -3.69
CA ASP A 190 20.58 19.69 -3.14
C ASP A 190 19.20 19.21 -2.65
N LEU A 191 18.52 18.37 -3.43
CA LEU A 191 17.24 17.77 -3.02
C LEU A 191 17.38 16.86 -1.80
N GLN A 192 18.45 16.07 -1.71
CA GLN A 192 18.72 15.22 -0.54
C GLN A 192 18.96 16.05 0.73
N MET A 193 19.65 17.19 0.62
CA MET A 193 19.82 18.11 1.74
C MET A 193 18.49 18.69 2.22
N ILE A 194 17.66 19.18 1.29
CA ILE A 194 16.32 19.73 1.61
C ILE A 194 15.43 18.66 2.26
N GLN A 195 15.46 17.43 1.75
CA GLN A 195 14.70 16.32 2.30
C GLN A 195 15.19 15.92 3.71
N GLY A 196 16.50 15.94 3.95
CA GLY A 196 17.11 15.70 5.26
C GLY A 196 16.65 16.73 6.29
N ASP A 197 16.70 18.02 5.92
CA ASP A 197 16.30 19.12 6.79
C ASP A 197 14.79 19.08 7.10
N GLN A 198 13.94 18.81 6.10
CA GLN A 198 12.50 18.64 6.32
C GLN A 198 12.17 17.46 7.23
N LYS A 199 12.87 16.32 7.07
CA LYS A 199 12.65 15.13 7.90
C LYS A 199 13.10 15.35 9.34
N ASN A 200 14.19 16.08 9.55
CA ASN A 200 14.68 16.44 10.88
C ASN A 200 13.71 17.39 11.59
N ASN A 201 13.20 18.42 10.90
CA ASN A 201 12.22 19.35 11.44
C ASN A 201 10.89 18.65 11.79
N ALA A 202 10.37 17.80 10.88
CA ALA A 202 9.15 17.04 11.16
C ALA A 202 9.31 16.10 12.35
N ASN A 203 10.46 15.44 12.51
CA ASN A 203 10.72 14.61 13.67
C ASN A 203 10.79 15.44 14.97
N GLN A 204 11.40 16.63 14.95
CA GLN A 204 11.43 17.52 16.10
C GLN A 204 10.01 17.96 16.50
N ASP A 205 9.19 18.36 15.54
CA ASP A 205 7.79 18.76 15.78
C ASP A 205 6.98 17.61 16.38
N ILE A 206 7.15 16.38 15.86
CA ILE A 206 6.50 15.17 16.42
C ILE A 206 6.93 14.94 17.87
N THR A 207 8.23 15.03 18.15
CA THR A 207 8.77 14.81 19.50
C THR A 207 8.26 15.88 20.48
N GLU A 208 8.16 17.13 20.05
CA GLU A 208 7.56 18.20 20.86
C GLU A 208 6.07 17.96 21.12
N LEU A 209 5.33 17.49 20.12
CA LEU A 209 3.91 17.18 20.25
C LEU A 209 3.69 16.03 21.24
N GLU A 210 4.49 14.96 21.14
CA GLU A 210 4.46 13.83 22.07
C GLU A 210 4.72 14.27 23.50
N ASN A 211 5.72 15.15 23.72
CA ASN A 211 6.02 15.71 25.03
C ASN A 211 4.86 16.55 25.57
N LYS A 212 4.21 17.38 24.74
CA LYS A 212 3.03 18.17 25.14
C LYS A 212 1.85 17.27 25.49
N VAL A 213 1.60 16.21 24.72
CA VAL A 213 0.54 15.24 25.00
C VAL A 213 0.81 14.49 26.30
N ALA A 214 2.06 14.07 26.56
CA ALA A 214 2.43 13.41 27.80
C ALA A 214 2.25 14.33 29.02
N ALA A 215 2.65 15.59 28.92
CA ALA A 215 2.46 16.58 29.97
C ALA A 215 0.98 16.83 30.26
N LEU A 216 0.16 16.99 29.20
CA LEU A 216 -1.29 17.19 29.34
C LEU A 216 -1.96 15.99 30.00
N LYS A 217 -1.58 14.77 29.63
CA LYS A 217 -2.11 13.54 30.22
C LYS A 217 -1.79 13.45 31.71
N SER A 218 -0.54 13.74 32.09
CA SER A 218 -0.11 13.77 33.49
C SER A 218 -0.88 14.83 34.31
N GLN A 219 -1.07 16.02 33.73
CA GLN A 219 -1.85 17.08 34.37
C GLN A 219 -3.32 16.68 34.55
N PHE A 220 -3.93 16.06 33.54
CA PHE A 220 -5.30 15.59 33.60
C PHE A 220 -5.49 14.52 34.69
N GLU A 221 -4.58 13.54 34.76
CA GLU A 221 -4.60 12.49 35.78
C GLU A 221 -4.44 13.07 37.20
N LYS A 222 -3.54 14.04 37.36
CA LYS A 222 -3.37 14.75 38.64
C LYS A 222 -4.66 15.50 39.04
N THR A 223 -5.24 16.28 38.13
CA THR A 223 -6.48 17.02 38.40
C THR A 223 -7.64 16.10 38.73
N LEU A 224 -7.76 14.96 38.03
CA LEU A 224 -8.79 13.96 38.31
C LEU A 224 -8.64 13.37 39.72
N ASN A 225 -7.41 13.03 40.11
CA ASN A 225 -7.11 12.50 41.43
C ASN A 225 -7.37 13.53 42.54
N ASP A 226 -6.93 14.77 42.34
CA ASP A 226 -7.17 15.88 43.30
C ASP A 226 -8.67 16.15 43.47
N THR A 227 -9.43 16.13 42.37
CA THR A 227 -10.89 16.31 42.40
C THR A 227 -11.58 15.16 43.12
N THR A 228 -11.16 13.92 42.86
CA THR A 228 -11.72 12.72 43.51
C THR A 228 -11.41 12.71 45.01
N ALA A 229 -10.19 13.09 45.40
CA ALA A 229 -9.79 13.19 46.80
C ALA A 229 -10.60 14.28 47.54
N ASN A 230 -10.74 15.45 46.93
CA ASN A 230 -11.56 16.54 47.49
C ASN A 230 -13.04 16.14 47.60
N GLN A 231 -13.59 15.45 46.61
CA GLN A 231 -14.97 14.96 46.67
C GLN A 231 -15.17 14.00 47.84
N LYS A 232 -14.27 13.03 48.03
CA LYS A 232 -14.33 12.11 49.18
C LYS A 232 -14.25 12.84 50.51
N PHE A 233 -13.34 13.80 50.63
CA PHE A 233 -13.19 14.61 51.83
C PHE A 233 -14.48 15.40 52.14
N LEU A 234 -15.09 16.04 51.13
CA LEU A 234 -16.35 16.76 51.28
C LEU A 234 -17.51 15.83 51.65
N GLU A 235 -17.57 14.63 51.07
CA GLU A 235 -18.57 13.61 51.43
C GLU A 235 -18.42 13.16 52.89
N GLU A 236 -17.19 12.90 53.35
CA GLU A 236 -16.90 12.54 54.74
C GLU A 236 -17.26 13.68 55.71
N ASP A 237 -16.86 14.92 55.41
CA ASP A 237 -17.17 16.09 56.23
C ASP A 237 -18.67 16.40 56.29
N LEU A 238 -19.40 16.17 55.19
CA LEU A 238 -20.86 16.29 55.17
C LEU A 238 -21.53 15.24 56.06
N VAL A 239 -21.00 14.01 56.10
CA VAL A 239 -21.53 12.94 56.95
C VAL A 239 -21.27 13.23 58.43
N THR A 240 -20.06 13.69 58.79
CA THR A 240 -19.72 14.03 60.17
C THR A 240 -20.55 15.21 60.67
N THR A 241 -20.63 16.29 59.90
CA THR A 241 -21.45 17.47 60.24
C THR A 241 -22.94 17.12 60.38
N LYS A 242 -23.47 16.24 59.53
CA LYS A 242 -24.85 15.73 59.66
C LYS A 242 -25.04 14.93 60.95
N HIS A 243 -24.07 14.10 61.34
CA HIS A 243 -24.14 13.35 62.59
C HIS A 243 -24.11 14.26 63.82
N ASP A 244 -23.22 15.25 63.81
CA ASP A 244 -23.13 16.25 64.88
C ASP A 244 -24.40 17.09 65.00
N LEU A 245 -24.98 17.50 63.86
CA LEU A 245 -26.26 18.21 63.84
C LEU A 245 -27.39 17.38 64.45
N LEU A 246 -27.50 16.10 64.09
CA LEU A 246 -28.48 15.19 64.68
C LEU A 246 -28.29 15.03 66.19
N LYS A 247 -27.04 14.96 66.65
CA LYS A 247 -26.71 14.89 68.08
C LYS A 247 -27.12 16.15 68.83
N VAL A 248 -26.83 17.34 68.28
CA VAL A 248 -27.27 18.62 68.85
C VAL A 248 -28.79 18.72 68.85
N GLN A 249 -29.46 18.27 67.79
CA GLN A 249 -30.92 18.25 67.71
C GLN A 249 -31.54 17.35 68.79
N ASP A 250 -30.97 16.18 69.07
CA ASP A 250 -31.42 15.29 70.15
C ASP A 250 -31.18 15.90 71.55
N GLN A 251 -30.01 16.51 71.75
CA GLN A 251 -29.70 17.25 72.98
C GLN A 251 -30.65 18.42 73.21
N LEU A 252 -31.02 19.15 72.15
CA LEU A 252 -31.96 20.26 72.24
C LEU A 252 -33.38 19.76 72.58
N SER A 253 -33.85 18.70 71.91
CA SER A 253 -35.14 18.05 72.20
C SER A 253 -35.23 17.52 73.63
N THR A 254 -34.14 16.93 74.15
CA THR A 254 -34.10 16.47 75.55
C THR A 254 -34.09 17.62 76.54
N ALA A 255 -33.30 18.68 76.29
CA ALA A 255 -33.30 19.89 77.10
C ALA A 255 -34.67 20.61 77.10
N GLU A 256 -35.35 20.68 75.95
CA GLU A 256 -36.70 21.24 75.84
C GLU A 256 -37.70 20.45 76.69
N LYS A 257 -37.67 19.10 76.64
CA LYS A 257 -38.53 18.25 77.47
C LYS A 257 -38.24 18.41 78.96
N GLU A 258 -36.98 18.53 79.34
CA GLU A 258 -36.60 18.78 80.73
C GLU A 258 -37.03 20.16 81.21
N LEU A 259 -36.88 21.19 80.38
CA LEU A 259 -37.30 22.55 80.69
C LEU A 259 -38.81 22.62 80.84
N GLU A 260 -39.57 21.99 79.94
CA GLU A 260 -41.04 21.87 80.04
C GLU A 260 -41.45 21.17 81.34
N LYS A 261 -40.77 20.08 81.71
CA LYS A 261 -41.00 19.39 82.98
C LYS A 261 -40.70 20.29 84.19
N LYS A 262 -39.58 21.03 84.19
CA LYS A 262 -39.23 21.98 85.26
C LYS A 262 -40.20 23.16 85.33
N PHE A 263 -40.65 23.68 84.18
CA PHE A 263 -41.67 24.73 84.09
C PHE A 263 -42.99 24.28 84.72
N GLN A 264 -43.47 23.08 84.37
CA GLN A 264 -44.66 22.47 84.99
C GLN A 264 -44.51 22.28 86.50
N GLN A 265 -43.28 22.12 87.00
CA GLN A 265 -42.96 22.01 88.43
C GLN A 265 -42.76 23.36 89.14
N THR A 266 -42.85 24.48 88.44
CA THR A 266 -42.68 25.80 89.07
C THR A 266 -43.92 26.18 89.89
N ALA A 267 -43.73 26.79 91.06
CA ALA A 267 -44.82 27.16 91.96
C ALA A 267 -45.86 28.08 91.27
N ALA A 268 -45.41 29.04 90.46
CA ALA A 268 -46.28 29.92 89.69
C ALA A 268 -47.20 29.14 88.73
N TYR A 269 -46.66 28.16 87.98
CA TYR A 269 -47.46 27.34 87.07
C TYR A 269 -48.42 26.42 87.81
N ARG A 270 -47.98 25.75 88.89
CA ARG A 270 -48.87 24.92 89.72
C ARG A 270 -50.01 25.74 90.34
N ASN A 271 -49.71 26.89 90.92
CA ASN A 271 -50.70 27.79 91.51
C ASN A 271 -51.69 28.27 90.44
N MET A 272 -51.21 28.68 89.27
CA MET A 272 -52.05 29.10 88.16
C MET A 272 -52.95 27.95 87.66
N LYS A 273 -52.40 26.74 87.54
CA LYS A 273 -53.16 25.53 87.18
C LYS A 273 -54.23 25.22 88.21
N GLU A 274 -53.92 25.30 89.50
CA GLU A 274 -54.86 25.05 90.59
C GLU A 274 -55.98 26.11 90.64
N ILE A 275 -55.66 27.38 90.41
CA ILE A 275 -56.66 28.45 90.29
C ILE A 275 -57.57 28.20 89.09
N LEU A 276 -57.02 27.81 87.94
CA LEU A 276 -57.77 27.47 86.73
C LEU A 276 -58.69 26.26 86.96
N THR A 277 -58.21 25.21 87.61
CA THR A 277 -59.03 24.03 87.92
C THR A 277 -60.14 24.38 88.90
N LYS A 278 -59.84 25.13 89.97
CA LYS A 278 -60.86 25.61 90.92
C LYS A 278 -61.90 26.50 90.26
N LYS A 279 -61.48 27.46 89.42
CA LYS A 279 -62.42 28.31 88.66
C LYS A 279 -63.27 27.48 87.71
N ASN A 280 -62.71 26.49 87.03
CA ASN A 280 -63.48 25.59 86.16
C ASN A 280 -64.48 24.73 86.94
N GLU A 281 -64.11 24.23 88.12
CA GLU A 281 -65.03 23.54 89.02
C GLU A 281 -66.14 24.45 89.52
N GLN A 282 -65.82 25.68 89.95
CA GLN A 282 -66.80 26.69 90.33
C GLN A 282 -67.74 27.02 89.16
N ILE A 283 -67.24 27.15 87.93
CA ILE A 283 -68.07 27.35 86.74
C ILE A 283 -68.96 26.13 86.49
N LYS A 284 -68.45 24.91 86.63
CA LYS A 284 -69.25 23.68 86.51
C LYS A 284 -70.36 23.63 87.57
N ASP A 285 -70.06 23.97 88.80
CA ASP A 285 -71.03 24.01 89.90
C ASP A 285 -72.06 25.12 89.72
N LEU A 286 -71.64 26.32 89.28
CA LEU A 286 -72.55 27.40 88.92
C LEU A 286 -73.47 27.00 87.77
N ARG A 287 -72.95 26.34 86.72
CA ARG A 287 -73.75 25.79 85.63
C ARG A 287 -74.73 24.72 86.12
N ARG A 288 -74.33 23.84 87.05
CA ARG A 288 -75.23 22.86 87.67
C ARG A 288 -76.32 23.51 88.51
N ARG A 289 -76.01 24.57 89.24
CA ARG A 289 -76.98 25.33 90.06
C ARG A 289 -77.94 26.17 89.21
N LEU A 290 -77.48 26.69 88.08
CA LEU A 290 -78.31 27.38 87.07
C LEU A 290 -79.12 26.41 86.18
N SER A 291 -78.87 25.11 86.28
CA SER A 291 -79.58 24.03 85.58
C SER A 291 -80.71 23.42 86.42
N LYS A 292 -80.97 23.93 87.62
CA LYS A 292 -82.19 23.71 88.40
C LYS A 292 -83.10 24.93 88.25
#